data_AF-A0A6I9Q389-F1
#
_entry.id   AF-A0A6I9Q389-F1
#
_cell.length_a   1.000
_cell.length_b   1.000
_cell.length_c   1.000
_cell.angle_alpha   90.00
_cell.angle_beta   90.00
_cell.angle_gamma   90.00
#
_symmetry.space_group_name_H-M   'P 1'
#
loop_
_entity.id
_entity.type
_entity.pdbx_description
1 polymer ?
#
loop_
_entity_poly.entity_id
_entity_poly.type
_entity_poly.pdbx_seq_one_letter_code
_entity_poly.pdbx_strand_id
1 'polypeptide(L)'
;MEKMAKRMITQETFDAAVRENMEEFEMDPDEALKDAVKQFESQGVNLNCIIQVVPPVSSDGKQEPTHEVLKVLNSLCIVKDSASVQDVKADLKRFTELCSLELAQRYLAAQKDAYPVILSYCKKGVEEPEAVFTALSALAALTNGQPDLLNAEGQQFLLNILKKYKAESSVTRVALTTVRQCCLKHEQNRQDLVKAGILPLLTGAIKQHGESAQIVKEATAALKVMTFDDDVRVAFGQAHEHAKMIVLENSGLKVLIGAAKAHLDNTSVLSELCATLSHLAVRNEFCQDICDLGGLKLIMTLLAEGYEKAELIRQVFSAIRAIAGNDDVKDTVVNAGGVQLIVIAMNRHMNNSAVCEQGCACLSVLALRKPENCIVIMENGGALAAVQAMRTHTNSINVQKQACMLMRNLVGRLSNLSQPILDLGAEDLINQYLKTHQDCGDVGKAALRDLGCHVELRELWTGKHGSLTQ
;
A
#
# COMPACT_ATOMS: atom_id res chain seq x y z
N MET A 1 -12.20 -21.83 6.25
CA MET A 1 -13.19 -21.26 7.20
C MET A 1 -13.71 -19.97 6.58
N GLU A 2 -14.97 -19.92 6.18
CA GLU A 2 -15.63 -18.66 5.84
C GLU A 2 -15.54 -17.74 7.08
N LYS A 3 -14.92 -16.57 6.93
CA LYS A 3 -15.09 -15.49 7.90
C LYS A 3 -16.58 -15.16 7.91
N MET A 4 -17.30 -15.56 8.96
CA MET A 4 -18.65 -15.06 9.19
C MET A 4 -18.61 -13.53 9.08
N ALA A 5 -19.44 -12.97 8.21
CA ALA A 5 -19.56 -11.52 8.07
C ALA A 5 -19.98 -10.96 9.44
N LYS A 6 -19.10 -10.15 10.04
CA LYS A 6 -19.42 -9.48 11.32
C LYS A 6 -20.64 -8.58 11.10
N ARG A 7 -21.59 -8.63 12.02
CA ARG A 7 -22.78 -7.77 11.98
C ARG A 7 -22.35 -6.30 12.14
N MET A 8 -23.05 -5.37 11.48
CA MET A 8 -22.82 -3.94 11.62
C MET A 8 -24.07 -3.26 12.20
N ILE A 9 -23.89 -2.18 12.94
CA ILE A 9 -24.95 -1.34 13.51
C ILE A 9 -24.73 0.13 13.11
N THR A 10 -25.72 0.99 13.33
CA THR A 10 -25.55 2.43 13.13
C THR A 10 -25.09 3.11 14.42
N GLN A 11 -24.56 4.34 14.30
CA GLN A 11 -24.20 5.13 15.48
C GLN A 11 -25.43 5.39 16.37
N GLU A 12 -26.60 5.64 15.78
CA GLU A 12 -27.82 5.88 16.53
C GLU A 12 -28.24 4.65 17.34
N THR A 13 -28.09 3.43 16.78
CA THR A 13 -28.36 2.19 17.51
C THR A 13 -27.41 2.03 18.70
N PHE A 14 -26.13 2.34 18.52
CA PHE A 14 -25.15 2.26 19.60
C PHE A 14 -25.42 3.31 20.69
N ASP A 15 -25.63 4.57 20.29
CA ASP A 15 -25.92 5.67 21.20
C ASP A 15 -27.23 5.44 21.97
N ALA A 16 -28.24 4.82 21.34
CA ALA A 16 -29.50 4.46 21.99
C ALA A 16 -29.27 3.39 23.09
N ALA A 17 -28.46 2.36 22.82
CA ALA A 17 -28.15 1.34 23.81
C ALA A 17 -27.36 1.90 25.00
N VAL A 18 -26.39 2.80 24.75
CA VAL A 18 -25.68 3.50 25.83
C VAL A 18 -26.64 4.36 26.66
N ARG A 19 -27.57 5.05 26.00
CA ARG A 19 -28.59 5.88 26.68
C ARG A 19 -29.55 5.04 27.52
N GLU A 20 -30.03 3.92 26.99
CA GLU A 20 -30.87 2.95 27.70
C GLU A 20 -30.13 2.41 28.93
N ASN A 21 -28.84 2.07 28.81
CA ASN A 21 -28.00 1.66 29.94
C ASN A 21 -27.91 2.73 31.04
N MET A 22 -27.81 4.00 30.65
CA MET A 22 -27.79 5.11 31.62
C MET A 22 -29.16 5.39 32.25
N GLU A 23 -30.23 5.34 31.48
CA GLU A 23 -31.58 5.72 31.92
C GLU A 23 -32.30 4.59 32.68
N GLU A 24 -32.21 3.35 32.21
CA GLU A 24 -32.93 2.21 32.81
C GLU A 24 -32.14 1.55 33.95
N PHE A 25 -30.81 1.57 33.88
CA PHE A 25 -29.95 0.90 34.85
C PHE A 25 -29.14 1.88 35.73
N GLU A 26 -29.38 3.20 35.59
CA GLU A 26 -28.72 4.27 36.34
C GLU A 26 -27.18 4.20 36.32
N MET A 27 -26.61 3.62 35.25
CA MET A 27 -25.17 3.48 35.08
C MET A 27 -24.51 4.85 34.85
N ASP A 28 -23.28 5.01 35.32
CA ASP A 28 -22.48 6.16 34.94
C ASP A 28 -22.10 6.10 33.43
N PRO A 29 -21.78 7.23 32.77
CA PRO A 29 -21.51 7.26 31.33
C PRO A 29 -20.38 6.32 30.88
N ASP A 30 -19.33 6.16 31.67
CA ASP A 30 -18.19 5.30 31.31
C ASP A 30 -18.55 3.83 31.50
N GLU A 31 -19.35 3.51 32.52
CA GLU A 31 -19.89 2.18 32.75
C GLU A 31 -20.85 1.76 31.63
N ALA A 32 -21.84 2.61 31.32
CA ALA A 32 -22.84 2.37 30.27
C ALA A 32 -22.18 2.13 28.90
N LEU A 33 -21.17 2.93 28.56
CA LEU A 33 -20.39 2.78 27.33
C LEU A 33 -19.64 1.44 27.30
N LYS A 34 -18.93 1.09 28.38
CA LYS A 34 -18.20 -0.18 28.46
C LYS A 34 -19.12 -1.38 28.38
N ASP A 35 -20.31 -1.29 28.97
CA ASP A 35 -21.29 -2.36 28.91
C ASP A 35 -21.85 -2.53 27.49
N ALA A 36 -22.25 -1.45 26.83
CA ALA A 36 -22.72 -1.49 25.45
C ALA A 36 -21.66 -2.05 24.47
N VAL A 37 -20.39 -1.64 24.62
CA VAL A 37 -19.28 -2.21 23.84
C VAL A 37 -19.20 -3.73 24.02
N LYS A 38 -19.17 -4.21 25.26
CA LYS A 38 -19.11 -5.66 25.55
C LYS A 38 -20.32 -6.39 25.00
N GLN A 39 -21.52 -5.82 25.15
CA GLN A 39 -22.77 -6.40 24.66
C GLN A 39 -22.72 -6.61 23.15
N PHE A 40 -22.34 -5.58 22.38
CA PHE A 40 -22.26 -5.68 20.93
C PHE A 40 -21.11 -6.56 20.44
N GLU A 41 -19.94 -6.50 21.08
CA GLU A 41 -18.81 -7.38 20.75
C GLU A 41 -19.15 -8.85 21.01
N SER A 42 -19.86 -9.16 22.10
CA SER A 42 -20.33 -10.53 22.40
C SER A 42 -21.30 -11.09 21.37
N GLN A 43 -22.04 -10.20 20.68
CA GLN A 43 -22.93 -10.54 19.58
C GLN A 43 -22.21 -10.63 18.22
N GLY A 44 -20.89 -10.41 18.20
CA GLY A 44 -20.07 -10.43 16.99
C GLY A 44 -20.25 -9.18 16.10
N VAL A 45 -20.73 -8.06 16.67
CA VAL A 45 -20.83 -6.78 15.96
C VAL A 45 -19.45 -6.15 15.80
N ASN A 46 -19.19 -5.54 14.64
CA ASN A 46 -17.97 -4.77 14.40
C ASN A 46 -18.19 -3.29 14.72
N LEU A 47 -17.48 -2.77 15.72
CA LEU A 47 -17.58 -1.39 16.19
C LEU A 47 -16.53 -0.43 15.58
N ASN A 48 -15.76 -0.87 14.57
CA ASN A 48 -14.70 -0.03 13.97
C ASN A 48 -15.21 1.27 13.33
N CYS A 49 -16.50 1.34 12.98
CA CYS A 49 -17.14 2.52 12.39
C CYS A 49 -18.02 3.28 13.38
N ILE A 50 -17.95 2.95 14.67
CA ILE A 50 -18.75 3.54 15.74
C ILE A 50 -17.85 4.37 16.64
N ILE A 51 -18.28 5.60 16.93
CA ILE A 51 -17.64 6.49 17.89
C ILE A 51 -17.99 5.97 19.29
N GLN A 52 -16.98 5.52 20.01
CA GLN A 52 -17.11 4.97 21.37
C GLN A 52 -16.85 6.06 22.41
N VAL A 53 -17.60 7.15 22.32
CA VAL A 53 -17.54 8.28 23.26
C VAL A 53 -18.97 8.72 23.51
N VAL A 54 -19.33 8.90 24.79
CA VAL A 54 -20.65 9.41 25.14
C VAL A 54 -20.74 10.87 24.68
N PRO A 55 -21.71 11.22 23.81
CA PRO A 55 -21.86 12.60 23.36
C PRO A 55 -22.21 13.52 24.54
N PRO A 56 -21.61 14.72 24.64
CA PRO A 56 -21.88 15.62 25.75
C PRO A 56 -23.33 16.11 25.71
N VAL A 57 -23.99 16.07 26.87
CA VAL A 57 -25.36 16.56 27.04
C VAL A 57 -25.39 18.08 26.86
N SER A 58 -26.38 18.59 26.10
CA SER A 58 -26.52 20.03 25.90
C SER A 58 -26.86 20.72 27.24
N SER A 59 -26.15 21.82 27.56
CA SER A 59 -26.36 22.58 28.81
C SER A 59 -27.76 23.19 28.94
N ASP A 60 -28.51 23.27 27.84
CA ASP A 60 -29.84 23.86 27.76
C ASP A 60 -30.98 22.80 27.76
N GLY A 61 -30.63 21.51 27.85
CA GLY A 61 -31.59 20.38 27.97
C GLY A 61 -32.54 20.14 26.79
N LYS A 62 -32.47 20.97 25.74
CA LYS A 62 -33.41 20.97 24.59
C LYS A 62 -32.90 20.26 23.34
N GLN A 63 -31.60 19.99 23.26
CA GLN A 63 -30.98 19.32 22.11
C GLN A 63 -30.48 17.94 22.51
N GLU A 64 -30.79 16.95 21.67
CA GLU A 64 -30.27 15.61 21.84
C GLU A 64 -28.74 15.61 21.84
N PRO A 65 -28.10 14.83 22.74
CA PRO A 65 -26.65 14.64 22.75
C PRO A 65 -26.15 14.27 21.35
N THR A 66 -25.26 15.09 20.80
CA THR A 66 -24.79 14.95 19.42
C THR A 66 -23.27 14.88 19.40
N HIS A 67 -22.72 13.99 18.57
CA HIS A 67 -21.28 13.89 18.36
C HIS A 67 -20.70 15.17 17.77
N GLU A 68 -19.47 15.51 18.17
CA GLU A 68 -18.85 16.80 17.81
C GLU A 68 -18.72 16.99 16.29
N VAL A 69 -18.43 15.90 15.55
CA VAL A 69 -18.37 15.93 14.07
C VAL A 69 -19.70 16.32 13.44
N LEU A 70 -20.81 15.89 14.03
CA LEU A 70 -22.15 16.22 13.54
C LEU A 70 -22.55 17.64 13.94
N LYS A 71 -22.12 18.15 15.10
CA LYS A 71 -22.34 19.56 15.46
C LYS A 71 -21.65 20.49 14.46
N VAL A 72 -20.38 20.21 14.14
CA VAL A 72 -19.61 20.99 13.16
C VAL A 72 -20.22 20.87 11.77
N LEU A 73 -20.62 19.65 11.36
CA LEU A 73 -21.30 19.46 10.07
C LEU A 73 -22.63 20.22 10.00
N ASN A 74 -23.43 20.20 11.06
CA ASN A 74 -24.68 20.96 11.12
C ASN A 74 -24.43 22.47 11.03
N SER A 75 -23.37 23.00 11.68
CA SER A 75 -22.95 24.40 11.51
C SER A 75 -22.66 24.72 10.05
N LEU A 76 -21.89 23.85 9.37
CA LEU A 76 -21.58 23.98 7.94
C LEU A 76 -22.81 23.91 7.03
N CYS A 77 -23.87 23.21 7.43
CA CYS A 77 -25.14 23.13 6.69
C CYS A 77 -26.06 24.35 6.93
N ILE A 78 -26.05 24.92 8.13
CA ILE A 78 -26.91 26.06 8.51
C ILE A 78 -26.47 27.34 7.80
N VAL A 79 -25.16 27.48 7.57
CA VAL A 79 -24.62 28.65 6.90
C VAL A 79 -25.13 28.67 5.44
N LYS A 80 -26.02 29.62 5.14
CA LYS A 80 -26.75 29.76 3.86
C LYS A 80 -25.84 29.66 2.63
N ASP A 81 -26.42 29.32 1.48
CA ASP A 81 -25.74 29.24 0.18
C ASP A 81 -24.85 30.43 -0.18
N SER A 82 -25.12 31.62 0.37
CA SER A 82 -24.36 32.85 0.15
C SER A 82 -23.04 32.98 0.92
N ALA A 83 -22.73 32.10 1.87
CA ALA A 83 -21.51 32.24 2.66
C ALA A 83 -20.25 31.82 1.89
N SER A 84 -19.18 32.57 2.12
CA SER A 84 -17.86 32.30 1.60
C SER A 84 -17.15 31.23 2.43
N VAL A 85 -16.12 30.63 1.86
CA VAL A 85 -15.26 29.67 2.60
C VAL A 85 -14.56 30.33 3.78
N GLN A 86 -14.32 31.66 3.72
CA GLN A 86 -13.71 32.39 4.83
C GLN A 86 -14.64 32.44 6.05
N ASP A 87 -15.96 32.57 5.84
CA ASP A 87 -16.95 32.63 6.91
C ASP A 87 -17.01 31.32 7.72
N VAL A 88 -16.77 30.18 7.04
CA VAL A 88 -16.82 28.83 7.64
C VAL A 88 -15.44 28.19 7.83
N LYS A 89 -14.36 28.97 7.70
CA LYS A 89 -12.97 28.46 7.71
C LYS A 89 -12.63 27.72 9.01
N ALA A 90 -13.08 28.23 10.15
CA ALA A 90 -12.86 27.60 11.45
C ALA A 90 -13.55 26.24 11.54
N ASP A 91 -14.80 26.16 11.09
CA ASP A 91 -15.60 24.94 11.07
C ASP A 91 -15.01 23.89 10.12
N LEU A 92 -14.55 24.29 8.93
CA LEU A 92 -13.88 23.38 7.99
C LEU A 92 -12.57 22.81 8.56
N LYS A 93 -11.77 23.64 9.25
CA LYS A 93 -10.56 23.16 9.94
C LYS A 93 -10.90 22.21 11.06
N ARG A 94 -11.90 22.54 11.88
CA ARG A 94 -12.35 21.68 12.97
C ARG A 94 -12.89 20.35 12.45
N PHE A 95 -13.66 20.37 11.37
CA PHE A 95 -14.16 19.18 10.69
C PHE A 95 -13.00 18.31 10.18
N THR A 96 -11.98 18.93 9.60
CA THR A 96 -10.75 18.25 9.13
C THR A 96 -10.03 17.54 10.29
N GLU A 97 -9.87 18.22 11.43
CA GLU A 97 -9.27 17.64 12.64
C GLU A 97 -10.04 16.41 13.12
N LEU A 98 -11.37 16.53 13.25
CA LEU A 98 -12.24 15.44 13.72
C LEU A 98 -12.20 14.23 12.77
N CYS A 99 -12.26 14.47 11.46
CA CYS A 99 -12.13 13.41 10.45
C CYS A 99 -10.74 12.76 10.44
N SER A 100 -9.71 13.47 10.91
CA SER A 100 -8.34 12.94 10.96
C SER A 100 -8.08 12.05 12.18
N LEU A 101 -8.99 12.03 13.18
CA LEU A 101 -8.85 11.21 14.38
C LEU A 101 -9.01 9.72 14.07
N GLU A 102 -10.19 9.32 13.60
CA GLU A 102 -10.56 7.91 13.46
C GLU A 102 -11.48 7.65 12.26
N LEU A 103 -11.61 6.38 11.85
CA LEU A 103 -12.53 5.99 10.78
C LEU A 103 -13.99 6.25 11.16
N ALA A 104 -14.37 6.02 12.41
CA ALA A 104 -15.73 6.22 12.89
C ALA A 104 -16.25 7.65 12.69
N GLN A 105 -15.42 8.67 12.96
CA GLN A 105 -15.78 10.08 12.74
C GLN A 105 -16.12 10.37 11.27
N ARG A 106 -15.28 9.86 10.36
CA ARG A 106 -15.44 10.00 8.91
C ARG A 106 -16.69 9.26 8.42
N TYR A 107 -16.92 8.06 8.94
CA TYR A 107 -18.05 7.23 8.58
C TYR A 107 -19.38 7.84 9.03
N LEU A 108 -19.46 8.33 10.27
CA LEU A 108 -20.64 9.02 10.77
C LEU A 108 -20.93 10.30 9.96
N ALA A 109 -19.91 11.10 9.67
CA ALA A 109 -20.07 12.29 8.85
C ALA A 109 -20.58 11.95 7.44
N ALA A 110 -20.03 10.90 6.82
CA ALA A 110 -20.45 10.41 5.51
C ALA A 110 -21.93 9.95 5.50
N GLN A 111 -22.38 9.25 6.54
CA GLN A 111 -23.78 8.84 6.68
C GLN A 111 -24.77 10.01 6.82
N LYS A 112 -24.27 11.20 7.18
CA LYS A 112 -25.05 12.44 7.29
C LYS A 112 -24.75 13.42 6.16
N ASP A 113 -24.46 12.92 4.97
CA ASP A 113 -24.28 13.70 3.73
C ASP A 113 -23.16 14.77 3.81
N ALA A 114 -22.08 14.52 4.56
CA ALA A 114 -20.96 15.45 4.62
C ALA A 114 -20.28 15.68 3.26
N TYR A 115 -20.21 14.67 2.40
CA TYR A 115 -19.50 14.77 1.12
C TYR A 115 -20.03 15.89 0.20
N PRO A 116 -21.33 15.95 -0.16
CA PRO A 116 -21.85 17.02 -1.00
C PRO A 116 -21.69 18.41 -0.36
N VAL A 117 -21.83 18.51 0.97
CA VAL A 117 -21.63 19.77 1.71
C VAL A 117 -20.20 20.27 1.56
N ILE A 118 -19.21 19.43 1.86
CA ILE A 118 -17.79 19.79 1.76
C ILE A 118 -17.37 20.05 0.31
N LEU A 119 -17.86 19.27 -0.66
CA LEU A 119 -17.59 19.48 -2.08
C LEU A 119 -18.14 20.85 -2.56
N SER A 120 -19.30 21.28 -2.04
CA SER A 120 -19.86 22.60 -2.37
C SER A 120 -18.92 23.74 -1.92
N TYR A 121 -18.33 23.65 -0.72
CA TYR A 121 -17.34 24.61 -0.24
C TYR A 121 -16.05 24.57 -1.05
N CYS A 122 -15.61 23.37 -1.45
CA CYS A 122 -14.47 23.23 -2.36
C CYS A 122 -14.71 24.00 -3.66
N LYS A 123 -15.92 23.92 -4.23
CA LYS A 123 -16.34 24.66 -5.44
C LYS A 123 -16.43 26.18 -5.22
N LYS A 124 -16.97 26.62 -4.09
CA LYS A 124 -17.05 28.06 -3.74
C LYS A 124 -15.66 28.69 -3.57
N GLY A 125 -14.71 27.94 -3.03
CA GLY A 125 -13.33 28.39 -2.81
C GLY A 125 -12.43 28.35 -4.04
N VAL A 126 -12.90 27.93 -5.22
CA VAL A 126 -12.06 27.63 -6.40
C VAL A 126 -11.23 28.83 -6.88
N GLU A 127 -11.66 30.06 -6.64
CA GLU A 127 -10.93 31.26 -7.08
C GLU A 127 -9.85 31.74 -6.07
N GLU A 128 -9.81 31.17 -4.87
CA GLU A 128 -8.90 31.57 -3.80
C GLU A 128 -8.04 30.37 -3.33
N PRO A 129 -6.71 30.39 -3.50
CA PRO A 129 -5.83 29.27 -3.11
C PRO A 129 -6.01 28.82 -1.65
N GLU A 130 -6.14 29.76 -0.72
CA GLU A 130 -6.27 29.46 0.70
C GLU A 130 -7.65 28.86 1.04
N ALA A 131 -8.70 29.36 0.40
CA ALA A 131 -10.05 28.85 0.55
C ALA A 131 -10.16 27.42 0.02
N VAL A 132 -9.73 27.18 -1.22
CA VAL A 132 -9.76 25.83 -1.79
C VAL A 132 -8.85 24.88 -1.01
N PHE A 133 -7.69 25.32 -0.54
CA PHE A 133 -6.82 24.50 0.31
C PHE A 133 -7.55 24.05 1.59
N THR A 134 -8.25 24.96 2.26
CA THR A 134 -8.97 24.66 3.50
C THR A 134 -10.11 23.66 3.25
N ALA A 135 -10.96 23.92 2.25
CA ALA A 135 -12.09 23.04 1.94
C ALA A 135 -11.62 21.67 1.39
N LEU A 136 -10.61 21.65 0.52
CA LEU A 136 -10.05 20.41 -0.04
C LEU A 136 -9.34 19.57 1.02
N SER A 137 -8.77 20.19 2.06
CA SER A 137 -8.23 19.46 3.23
C SER A 137 -9.33 18.74 4.00
N ALA A 138 -10.49 19.36 4.18
CA ALA A 138 -11.66 18.69 4.77
C ALA A 138 -12.15 17.53 3.89
N LEU A 139 -12.17 17.72 2.56
CA LEU A 139 -12.56 16.66 1.62
C LEU A 139 -11.57 15.48 1.65
N ALA A 140 -10.27 15.76 1.69
CA ALA A 140 -9.22 14.75 1.81
C ALA A 140 -9.35 13.96 3.12
N ALA A 141 -9.60 14.65 4.24
CA ALA A 141 -9.81 13.98 5.53
C ALA A 141 -11.04 13.07 5.50
N LEU A 142 -12.17 13.53 4.95
CA LEU A 142 -13.42 12.76 4.86
C LEU A 142 -13.28 11.51 3.98
N THR A 143 -12.59 11.63 2.83
CA THR A 143 -12.47 10.56 1.84
C THR A 143 -11.37 9.53 2.15
N ASN A 144 -10.47 9.84 3.08
CA ASN A 144 -9.44 8.90 3.50
C ASN A 144 -10.05 7.62 4.09
N GLY A 145 -9.85 6.48 3.42
CA GLY A 145 -10.44 5.19 3.81
C GLY A 145 -11.91 5.02 3.40
N GLN A 146 -12.48 5.98 2.66
CA GLN A 146 -13.85 5.94 2.14
C GLN A 146 -13.87 6.35 0.65
N PRO A 147 -13.22 5.57 -0.23
CA PRO A 147 -13.07 5.93 -1.63
C PRO A 147 -14.41 5.99 -2.40
N ASP A 148 -15.44 5.28 -1.92
CA ASP A 148 -16.79 5.26 -2.52
C ASP A 148 -17.51 6.62 -2.48
N LEU A 149 -17.04 7.56 -1.64
CA LEU A 149 -17.62 8.91 -1.60
C LEU A 149 -17.30 9.73 -2.86
N LEU A 150 -16.21 9.42 -3.56
CA LEU A 150 -15.77 10.20 -4.71
C LEU A 150 -16.69 9.95 -5.91
N ASN A 151 -17.63 10.88 -6.14
CA ASN A 151 -18.49 10.87 -7.32
C ASN A 151 -17.82 11.51 -8.56
N ALA A 152 -18.46 11.39 -9.73
CA ALA A 152 -17.96 11.95 -10.99
C ALA A 152 -17.69 13.47 -10.93
N GLU A 153 -18.53 14.21 -10.21
CA GLU A 153 -18.36 15.65 -9.99
C GLU A 153 -17.08 15.97 -9.21
N GLY A 154 -16.80 15.20 -8.15
CA GLY A 154 -15.56 15.29 -7.37
C GLY A 154 -14.32 14.90 -8.19
N GLN A 155 -14.41 13.86 -9.01
CA GLN A 155 -13.32 13.48 -9.93
C GLN A 155 -12.95 14.64 -10.87
N GLN A 156 -13.95 15.24 -11.52
CA GLN A 156 -13.73 16.39 -12.41
C GLN A 156 -13.20 17.61 -11.64
N PHE A 157 -13.71 17.85 -10.44
CA PHE A 157 -13.21 18.90 -9.56
C PHE A 157 -11.71 18.74 -9.27
N LEU A 158 -11.26 17.55 -8.84
CA LEU A 158 -9.86 17.29 -8.53
C LEU A 158 -8.94 17.52 -9.73
N LEU A 159 -9.35 17.07 -10.92
CA LEU A 159 -8.61 17.31 -12.17
C LEU A 159 -8.49 18.79 -12.48
N ASN A 160 -9.57 19.55 -12.32
CA ASN A 160 -9.58 20.99 -12.58
C ASN A 160 -8.69 21.75 -11.58
N ILE A 161 -8.70 21.36 -10.30
CA ILE A 161 -7.80 21.93 -9.28
C ILE A 161 -6.34 21.67 -9.63
N LEU A 162 -5.97 20.43 -9.98
CA LEU A 162 -4.60 20.09 -10.37
C LEU A 162 -4.14 20.85 -11.63
N LYS A 163 -5.05 21.13 -12.57
CA LYS A 163 -4.77 21.95 -13.76
C LYS A 163 -4.60 23.43 -13.42
N LYS A 164 -5.54 24.00 -12.64
CA LYS A 164 -5.60 25.42 -12.29
C LYS A 164 -4.46 25.82 -11.37
N TYR A 165 -4.24 25.05 -10.31
CA TYR A 165 -3.31 25.35 -9.23
C TYR A 165 -1.99 24.60 -9.34
N LYS A 166 -1.58 24.21 -10.56
CA LYS A 166 -0.35 23.45 -10.80
C LYS A 166 0.91 24.06 -10.17
N ALA A 167 0.96 25.38 -9.99
CA ALA A 167 2.10 26.09 -9.38
C ALA A 167 1.99 26.24 -7.85
N GLU A 168 0.80 26.07 -7.28
CA GLU A 168 0.56 26.24 -5.85
C GLU A 168 0.85 24.92 -5.12
N SER A 169 1.98 24.87 -4.41
CA SER A 169 2.47 23.64 -3.77
C SER A 169 1.49 23.05 -2.75
N SER A 170 0.86 23.88 -1.91
CA SER A 170 -0.07 23.43 -0.86
C SER A 170 -1.34 22.80 -1.45
N VAL A 171 -1.96 23.47 -2.41
CA VAL A 171 -3.18 23.01 -3.10
C VAL A 171 -2.88 21.77 -3.94
N THR A 172 -1.78 21.77 -4.69
CA THR A 172 -1.35 20.61 -5.48
C THR A 172 -1.15 19.40 -4.58
N ARG A 173 -0.45 19.55 -3.46
CA ARG A 173 -0.19 18.43 -2.53
C ARG A 173 -1.48 17.82 -2.00
N VAL A 174 -2.41 18.63 -1.51
CA VAL A 174 -3.67 18.10 -0.95
C VAL A 174 -4.53 17.44 -2.03
N ALA A 175 -4.58 18.00 -3.25
CA ALA A 175 -5.29 17.39 -4.38
C ALA A 175 -4.70 16.02 -4.76
N LEU A 176 -3.37 15.90 -4.81
CA LEU A 176 -2.67 14.62 -5.04
C LEU A 176 -3.00 13.60 -3.95
N THR A 177 -3.04 14.04 -2.69
CA THR A 177 -3.43 13.20 -1.56
C THR A 177 -4.86 12.69 -1.68
N THR A 178 -5.82 13.56 -2.01
CA THR A 178 -7.22 13.15 -2.22
C THR A 178 -7.33 12.14 -3.36
N VAL A 179 -6.65 12.38 -4.49
CA VAL A 179 -6.62 11.45 -5.63
C VAL A 179 -6.09 10.08 -5.20
N ARG A 180 -4.95 10.04 -4.51
CA ARG A 180 -4.34 8.78 -4.05
C ARG A 180 -5.26 8.03 -3.08
N GLN A 181 -5.86 8.73 -2.11
CA GLN A 181 -6.76 8.15 -1.13
C GLN A 181 -8.02 7.55 -1.77
N CYS A 182 -8.63 8.27 -2.70
CA CYS A 182 -9.85 7.80 -3.39
C CYS A 182 -9.58 6.66 -4.37
N CYS A 183 -8.32 6.44 -4.77
CA CYS A 183 -7.94 5.35 -5.67
C CYS A 183 -7.46 4.09 -4.95
N LEU A 184 -7.15 4.15 -3.65
CA LEU A 184 -6.67 3.01 -2.89
C LEU A 184 -7.82 2.02 -2.67
N LYS A 185 -7.62 0.73 -3.01
CA LYS A 185 -8.67 -0.31 -2.95
C LYS A 185 -9.95 0.02 -3.71
N HIS A 186 -9.87 0.84 -4.75
CA HIS A 186 -11.04 1.26 -5.52
C HIS A 186 -10.74 1.35 -7.01
N GLU A 187 -11.05 0.27 -7.74
CA GLU A 187 -10.67 0.12 -9.15
C GLU A 187 -11.39 1.09 -10.08
N GLN A 188 -12.69 1.33 -9.87
CA GLN A 188 -13.46 2.20 -10.75
C GLN A 188 -12.95 3.65 -10.73
N ASN A 189 -12.68 4.21 -9.55
CA ASN A 189 -12.04 5.53 -9.39
C ASN A 189 -10.70 5.63 -10.13
N ARG A 190 -9.84 4.61 -10.08
CA ARG A 190 -8.59 4.59 -10.85
C ARG A 190 -8.88 4.69 -12.34
N GLN A 191 -9.76 3.85 -12.87
CA GLN A 191 -10.09 3.84 -14.28
C GLN A 191 -10.69 5.17 -14.75
N ASP A 192 -11.63 5.75 -13.98
CA ASP A 192 -12.30 6.99 -14.35
C ASP A 192 -11.34 8.18 -14.36
N LEU A 193 -10.49 8.28 -13.34
CA LEU A 193 -9.47 9.33 -13.27
C LEU A 193 -8.40 9.17 -14.36
N VAL A 194 -7.98 7.94 -14.67
CA VAL A 194 -7.06 7.66 -15.79
C VAL A 194 -7.69 8.07 -17.12
N LYS A 195 -8.93 7.65 -17.40
CA LYS A 195 -9.68 8.05 -18.60
C LYS A 195 -9.83 9.57 -18.72
N ALA A 196 -9.98 10.25 -17.58
CA ALA A 196 -10.12 11.70 -17.52
C ALA A 196 -8.79 12.48 -17.53
N GLY A 197 -7.64 11.78 -17.61
CA GLY A 197 -6.33 12.38 -17.83
C GLY A 197 -5.56 12.75 -16.56
N ILE A 198 -5.67 11.96 -15.48
CA ILE A 198 -4.91 12.19 -14.24
C ILE A 198 -3.39 11.96 -14.40
N LEU A 199 -2.98 10.94 -15.18
CA LEU A 199 -1.57 10.54 -15.31
C LEU A 199 -0.60 11.66 -15.75
N PRO A 200 -0.92 12.50 -16.76
CA PRO A 200 -0.06 13.62 -17.13
C PRO A 200 0.00 14.70 -16.04
N LEU A 201 -1.04 14.84 -15.20
CA LEU A 201 -1.04 15.77 -14.07
C LEU A 201 -0.13 15.27 -12.94
N LEU A 202 -0.13 13.96 -12.66
CA LEU A 202 0.74 13.38 -11.64
C LEU A 202 2.23 13.48 -12.04
N THR A 203 2.57 13.08 -13.28
CA THR A 203 3.94 13.22 -13.79
C THR A 203 4.35 14.69 -13.97
N GLY A 204 3.41 15.54 -14.36
CA GLY A 204 3.59 17.00 -14.43
C GLY A 204 3.91 17.61 -13.07
N ALA A 205 3.22 17.20 -12.01
CA ALA A 205 3.48 17.67 -10.65
C ALA A 205 4.90 17.30 -10.16
N ILE A 206 5.39 16.09 -10.47
CA ILE A 206 6.78 15.69 -10.14
C ILE A 206 7.79 16.57 -10.88
N LYS A 207 7.55 16.87 -12.15
CA LYS A 207 8.45 17.75 -12.94
C LYS A 207 8.43 19.19 -12.41
N GLN A 208 7.23 19.72 -12.14
CA GLN A 208 7.05 21.12 -11.77
C GLN A 208 7.54 21.42 -10.35
N HIS A 209 7.32 20.50 -9.41
CA HIS A 209 7.72 20.63 -8.01
C HIS A 209 8.89 19.71 -7.68
N GLY A 210 9.83 19.55 -8.62
CA GLY A 210 10.93 18.59 -8.51
C GLY A 210 11.80 18.75 -7.27
N GLU A 211 11.91 19.96 -6.71
CA GLU A 211 12.66 20.25 -5.48
C GLU A 211 11.86 19.94 -4.19
N SER A 212 10.53 19.83 -4.29
CA SER A 212 9.66 19.59 -3.14
C SER A 212 9.54 18.10 -2.84
N ALA A 213 10.29 17.63 -1.84
CA ALA A 213 10.24 16.24 -1.39
C ALA A 213 8.82 15.75 -1.07
N GLN A 214 7.99 16.62 -0.47
CA GLN A 214 6.61 16.26 -0.11
C GLN A 214 5.74 16.02 -1.36
N ILE A 215 5.85 16.87 -2.38
CA ILE A 215 5.03 16.73 -3.60
C ILE A 215 5.55 15.59 -4.47
N VAL A 216 6.86 15.47 -4.64
CA VAL A 216 7.47 14.36 -5.39
C VAL A 216 7.03 13.03 -4.79
N LYS A 217 7.11 12.88 -3.46
CA LYS A 217 6.66 11.66 -2.77
C LYS A 217 5.16 11.42 -2.99
N GLU A 218 4.31 12.42 -2.81
CA GLU A 218 2.86 12.24 -2.91
C GLU A 218 2.40 11.92 -4.33
N ALA A 219 2.93 12.63 -5.33
CA ALA A 219 2.62 12.38 -6.74
C ALA A 219 3.14 11.00 -7.21
N THR A 220 4.32 10.61 -6.74
CA THR A 220 4.89 9.28 -7.00
C THR A 220 4.02 8.18 -6.38
N ALA A 221 3.60 8.36 -5.12
CA ALA A 221 2.69 7.42 -4.47
C ALA A 221 1.32 7.35 -5.17
N ALA A 222 0.81 8.47 -5.66
CA ALA A 222 -0.42 8.51 -6.46
C ALA A 222 -0.26 7.74 -7.77
N LEU A 223 0.87 7.90 -8.50
CA LEU A 223 1.17 7.12 -9.71
C LEU A 223 1.19 5.61 -9.42
N LYS A 224 1.85 5.21 -8.33
CA LYS A 224 1.93 3.81 -7.92
C LYS A 224 0.56 3.21 -7.62
N VAL A 225 -0.32 3.95 -6.94
CA VAL A 225 -1.68 3.48 -6.65
C VAL A 225 -2.49 3.24 -7.93
N MET A 226 -2.23 3.97 -9.02
CA MET A 226 -2.89 3.72 -10.30
C MET A 226 -2.57 2.33 -10.88
N THR A 227 -1.50 1.68 -10.44
CA THR A 227 -1.06 0.36 -10.92
C THR A 227 -1.39 -0.78 -9.94
N PHE A 228 -2.28 -0.54 -8.96
CA PHE A 228 -2.65 -1.57 -7.98
C PHE A 228 -3.80 -2.46 -8.46
N ASP A 229 -3.76 -3.71 -8.02
CA ASP A 229 -4.83 -4.71 -8.16
C ASP A 229 -5.29 -5.13 -6.76
N ASP A 230 -5.87 -4.17 -6.03
CA ASP A 230 -6.16 -4.26 -4.58
C ASP A 230 -7.65 -4.08 -4.23
N ASP A 231 -8.53 -4.00 -5.22
CA ASP A 231 -9.98 -3.92 -5.02
C ASP A 231 -10.61 -5.32 -5.12
N VAL A 232 -10.90 -5.91 -3.96
CA VAL A 232 -11.49 -7.25 -3.85
C VAL A 232 -12.89 -7.38 -4.47
N ARG A 233 -13.55 -6.27 -4.79
CA ARG A 233 -14.89 -6.26 -5.38
C ARG A 233 -14.87 -6.52 -6.89
N VAL A 234 -13.70 -6.38 -7.52
CA VAL A 234 -13.52 -6.55 -8.96
C VAL A 234 -12.54 -7.70 -9.20
N ALA A 235 -12.87 -8.61 -10.12
CA ALA A 235 -12.02 -9.76 -10.42
C ALA A 235 -10.75 -9.40 -11.21
N PHE A 236 -10.81 -8.32 -12.01
CA PHE A 236 -9.72 -7.89 -12.89
C PHE A 236 -9.64 -6.36 -12.94
N GLY A 237 -8.47 -5.79 -12.60
CA GLY A 237 -8.18 -4.38 -12.78
C GLY A 237 -7.43 -4.04 -14.08
N GLN A 238 -7.14 -2.76 -14.28
CA GLN A 238 -6.34 -2.22 -15.39
C GLN A 238 -4.88 -1.91 -14.99
N ALA A 239 -4.37 -2.51 -13.91
CA ALA A 239 -3.05 -2.24 -13.34
C ALA A 239 -1.91 -2.25 -14.37
N HIS A 240 -1.87 -3.29 -15.22
CA HIS A 240 -0.83 -3.43 -16.26
C HIS A 240 -0.96 -2.39 -17.37
N GLU A 241 -2.19 -2.07 -17.78
CA GLU A 241 -2.44 -1.04 -18.80
C GLU A 241 -2.10 0.35 -18.28
N HIS A 242 -2.46 0.67 -17.02
CA HIS A 242 -2.05 1.92 -16.39
C HIS A 242 -0.54 2.05 -16.27
N ALA A 243 0.17 0.98 -15.89
CA ALA A 243 1.64 0.99 -15.87
C ALA A 243 2.23 1.32 -17.25
N LYS A 244 1.70 0.72 -18.33
CA LYS A 244 2.11 1.06 -19.70
C LYS A 244 1.83 2.52 -20.05
N MET A 245 0.64 3.05 -19.76
CA MET A 245 0.30 4.44 -20.03
C MET A 245 1.23 5.40 -19.28
N ILE A 246 1.59 5.09 -18.03
CA ILE A 246 2.55 5.88 -17.25
C ILE A 246 3.91 5.91 -17.95
N VAL A 247 4.40 4.76 -18.40
CA VAL A 247 5.72 4.65 -19.04
C VAL A 247 5.73 5.29 -20.44
N LEU A 248 4.83 4.83 -21.32
CA LEU A 248 4.85 5.13 -22.75
C LEU A 248 4.30 6.53 -23.08
N GLU A 249 3.18 6.92 -22.45
CA GLU A 249 2.49 8.16 -22.81
C GLU A 249 2.92 9.33 -21.92
N ASN A 250 3.36 9.04 -20.68
CA ASN A 250 3.66 10.06 -19.68
C ASN A 250 5.14 10.15 -19.30
N SER A 251 6.02 9.39 -19.98
CA SER A 251 7.46 9.35 -19.74
C SER A 251 7.83 9.05 -18.27
N GLY A 252 7.01 8.24 -17.59
CA GLY A 252 7.07 8.04 -16.14
C GLY A 252 8.45 7.64 -15.63
N LEU A 253 9.14 6.72 -16.32
CA LEU A 253 10.48 6.27 -15.94
C LEU A 253 11.50 7.42 -15.91
N LYS A 254 11.53 8.24 -16.98
CA LYS A 254 12.44 9.39 -17.08
C LYS A 254 12.16 10.42 -15.98
N VAL A 255 10.89 10.65 -15.67
CA VAL A 255 10.47 11.58 -14.61
C VAL A 255 10.90 11.09 -13.24
N LEU A 256 10.63 9.83 -12.91
CA LEU A 256 10.94 9.24 -11.61
C LEU A 256 12.46 9.15 -11.37
N ILE A 257 13.22 8.72 -12.38
CA ILE A 257 14.69 8.66 -12.28
C ILE A 257 15.30 10.06 -12.19
N GLY A 258 14.74 11.04 -12.93
CA GLY A 258 15.14 12.45 -12.80
C GLY A 258 14.90 12.99 -11.39
N ALA A 259 13.73 12.72 -10.82
CA ALA A 259 13.40 13.11 -9.45
C ALA A 259 14.30 12.43 -8.43
N ALA A 260 14.66 11.16 -8.60
CA ALA A 260 15.55 10.45 -7.70
C ALA A 260 16.94 11.12 -7.61
N LYS A 261 17.46 11.60 -8.74
CA LYS A 261 18.75 12.32 -8.81
C LYS A 261 18.72 13.66 -8.07
N ALA A 262 17.55 14.27 -7.89
CA ALA A 262 17.38 15.53 -7.14
C ALA A 262 17.17 15.32 -5.63
N HIS A 263 17.02 14.08 -5.15
CA HIS A 263 16.66 13.74 -3.77
C HIS A 263 17.54 12.63 -3.18
N LEU A 264 18.83 12.59 -3.54
CA LEU A 264 19.77 11.50 -3.17
C LEU A 264 19.94 11.29 -1.65
N ASP A 265 19.67 12.32 -0.88
CA ASP A 265 19.75 12.39 0.57
C ASP A 265 18.39 12.16 1.26
N ASN A 266 17.27 12.16 0.52
CA ASN A 266 15.94 11.96 1.06
C ASN A 266 15.48 10.50 0.95
N THR A 267 15.79 9.74 2.00
CA THR A 267 15.43 8.32 2.15
C THR A 267 13.94 8.04 1.87
N SER A 268 13.03 8.91 2.31
CA SER A 268 11.59 8.70 2.17
C SER A 268 11.12 8.84 0.72
N VAL A 269 11.64 9.85 0.00
CA VAL A 269 11.36 10.06 -1.42
C VAL A 269 11.96 8.93 -2.25
N LEU A 270 13.22 8.56 -1.99
CA LEU A 270 13.90 7.48 -2.72
C LEU A 270 13.22 6.13 -2.54
N SER A 271 12.73 5.84 -1.33
CA SER A 271 11.96 4.61 -1.06
C SER A 271 10.69 4.54 -1.91
N GLU A 272 9.96 5.66 -2.00
CA GLU A 272 8.71 5.74 -2.77
C GLU A 272 8.97 5.69 -4.29
N LEU A 273 10.05 6.32 -4.76
CA LEU A 273 10.49 6.25 -6.15
C LEU A 273 10.91 4.83 -6.55
N CYS A 274 11.71 4.13 -5.72
CA CYS A 274 12.09 2.74 -5.97
C CYS A 274 10.88 1.82 -5.98
N ALA A 275 9.95 1.99 -5.03
CA ALA A 275 8.69 1.25 -5.00
C ALA A 275 7.85 1.47 -6.26
N THR A 276 7.84 2.70 -6.79
CA THR A 276 7.07 3.01 -8.00
C THR A 276 7.74 2.46 -9.25
N LEU A 277 9.06 2.56 -9.37
CA LEU A 277 9.82 1.94 -10.46
C LEU A 277 9.60 0.42 -10.51
N SER A 278 9.52 -0.27 -9.37
CA SER A 278 9.25 -1.71 -9.34
C SER A 278 7.85 -2.06 -9.88
N HIS A 279 6.85 -1.19 -9.68
CA HIS A 279 5.50 -1.36 -10.22
C HIS A 279 5.38 -1.00 -11.70
N LEU A 280 6.33 -0.23 -12.25
CA LEU A 280 6.38 0.10 -13.67
C LEU A 280 7.23 -0.87 -14.50
N ALA A 281 8.09 -1.66 -13.86
CA ALA A 281 8.92 -2.68 -14.49
C ALA A 281 8.13 -3.97 -14.84
N VAL A 282 6.99 -3.82 -15.53
CA VAL A 282 6.06 -4.91 -15.87
C VAL A 282 6.35 -5.58 -17.21
N ARG A 283 7.32 -5.07 -17.97
CA ARG A 283 7.74 -5.59 -19.28
C ARG A 283 9.25 -5.57 -19.39
N ASN A 284 9.80 -6.52 -20.16
CA ASN A 284 11.23 -6.61 -20.42
C ASN A 284 11.81 -5.31 -21.02
N GLU A 285 11.07 -4.68 -21.94
CA GLU A 285 11.44 -3.39 -22.55
C GLU A 285 11.54 -2.26 -21.50
N PHE A 286 10.62 -2.21 -20.53
CA PHE A 286 10.63 -1.19 -19.47
C PHE A 286 11.80 -1.41 -18.49
N CYS A 287 12.18 -2.66 -18.23
CA CYS A 287 13.38 -2.96 -17.46
C CYS A 287 14.65 -2.42 -18.15
N GLN A 288 14.72 -2.57 -19.48
CA GLN A 288 15.83 -2.03 -20.28
C GLN A 288 15.81 -0.49 -20.27
N ASP A 289 14.65 0.14 -20.47
CA ASP A 289 14.51 1.60 -20.42
C ASP A 289 14.97 2.19 -19.08
N ILE A 290 14.68 1.52 -17.96
CA ILE A 290 15.18 1.93 -16.64
C ILE A 290 16.71 1.91 -16.61
N CYS A 291 17.34 0.92 -17.23
CA CYS A 291 18.80 0.83 -17.31
C CYS A 291 19.38 1.93 -18.18
N ASP A 292 18.80 2.16 -19.36
CA ASP A 292 19.24 3.16 -20.33
C ASP A 292 19.13 4.59 -19.78
N LEU A 293 18.13 4.85 -18.93
CA LEU A 293 17.96 6.12 -18.20
C LEU A 293 18.92 6.28 -17.01
N GLY A 294 19.76 5.28 -16.73
CA GLY A 294 20.71 5.23 -15.61
C GLY A 294 20.08 4.86 -14.27
N GLY A 295 18.87 4.31 -14.27
CA GLY A 295 18.14 3.89 -13.07
C GLY A 295 18.81 2.75 -12.34
N LEU A 296 19.34 1.74 -13.04
CA LEU A 296 20.09 0.64 -12.40
C LEU A 296 21.32 1.16 -11.65
N LYS A 297 22.10 2.06 -12.26
CA LYS A 297 23.26 2.69 -11.61
C LYS A 297 22.85 3.40 -10.32
N LEU A 298 21.77 4.19 -10.37
CA LEU A 298 21.22 4.85 -9.18
C LEU A 298 20.82 3.84 -8.10
N ILE A 299 20.07 2.79 -8.45
CA ILE A 299 19.63 1.75 -7.50
C ILE A 299 20.83 1.04 -6.85
N MET A 300 21.89 0.76 -7.62
CA MET A 300 23.12 0.18 -7.09
C MET A 300 23.85 1.12 -6.12
N THR A 301 23.89 2.42 -6.42
CA THR A 301 24.42 3.43 -5.47
C THR A 301 23.58 3.47 -4.18
N LEU A 302 22.25 3.46 -4.29
CA LEU A 302 21.36 3.43 -3.12
C LEU A 302 21.54 2.16 -2.29
N LEU A 303 21.82 1.01 -2.92
CA LEU A 303 22.13 -0.22 -2.23
C LEU A 303 23.46 -0.09 -1.45
N ALA A 304 24.50 0.44 -2.08
CA ALA A 304 25.83 0.58 -1.49
C ALA A 304 25.88 1.60 -0.34
N GLU A 305 25.22 2.75 -0.49
CA GLU A 305 25.25 3.85 0.49
C GLU A 305 24.14 3.76 1.53
N GLY A 306 23.03 3.11 1.18
CA GLY A 306 21.81 3.04 1.97
C GLY A 306 21.60 1.75 2.75
N TYR A 307 22.56 0.81 2.75
CA TYR A 307 22.36 -0.56 3.28
C TYR A 307 21.88 -0.63 4.74
N GLU A 308 22.18 0.40 5.54
CA GLU A 308 21.77 0.48 6.95
C GLU A 308 20.33 0.98 7.16
N LYS A 309 19.67 1.48 6.11
CA LYS A 309 18.33 2.06 6.18
C LYS A 309 17.29 1.02 5.73
N ALA A 310 16.71 0.29 6.69
CA ALA A 310 15.78 -0.82 6.42
C ALA A 310 14.63 -0.46 5.46
N GLU A 311 14.02 0.72 5.64
CA GLU A 311 12.90 1.17 4.80
C GLU A 311 13.29 1.34 3.33
N LEU A 312 14.47 1.90 3.08
CA LEU A 312 15.01 2.13 1.74
C LEU A 312 15.42 0.81 1.09
N ILE A 313 16.20 0.00 1.80
CA ILE A 313 16.73 -1.25 1.23
C ILE A 313 15.65 -2.24 0.85
N ARG A 314 14.56 -2.32 1.62
CA ARG A 314 13.40 -3.12 1.22
C ARG A 314 12.90 -2.72 -0.16
N GLN A 315 12.82 -1.42 -0.46
CA GLN A 315 12.35 -0.93 -1.76
C GLN A 315 13.41 -1.04 -2.86
N VAL A 316 14.69 -0.87 -2.51
CA VAL A 316 15.82 -1.12 -3.42
C VAL A 316 15.83 -2.59 -3.87
N PHE A 317 15.68 -3.54 -2.96
CA PHE A 317 15.55 -4.96 -3.30
C PHE A 317 14.34 -5.23 -4.19
N SER A 318 13.19 -4.62 -3.90
CA SER A 318 12.00 -4.73 -4.75
C SER A 318 12.26 -4.19 -6.17
N ALA A 319 12.96 -3.06 -6.30
CA ALA A 319 13.32 -2.48 -7.59
C ALA A 319 14.31 -3.37 -8.36
N ILE A 320 15.39 -3.85 -7.73
CA ILE A 320 16.34 -4.77 -8.36
C ILE A 320 15.61 -6.03 -8.83
N ARG A 321 14.80 -6.64 -7.97
CA ARG A 321 14.00 -7.84 -8.30
C ARG A 321 13.11 -7.62 -9.53
N ALA A 322 12.45 -6.47 -9.62
CA ALA A 322 11.53 -6.17 -10.72
C ALA A 322 12.29 -5.94 -12.04
N ILE A 323 13.35 -5.13 -12.02
CA ILE A 323 14.14 -4.82 -13.22
C ILE A 323 14.93 -6.06 -13.70
N ALA A 324 15.33 -6.94 -12.77
CA ALA A 324 15.91 -8.25 -13.05
C ALA A 324 14.92 -9.26 -13.68
N GLY A 325 13.71 -8.83 -14.05
CA GLY A 325 12.89 -9.53 -15.05
C GLY A 325 13.58 -9.61 -16.43
N ASN A 326 14.53 -8.71 -16.69
CA ASN A 326 15.44 -8.76 -17.84
C ASN A 326 16.72 -9.54 -17.48
N ASP A 327 17.09 -10.52 -18.32
CA ASP A 327 18.22 -11.42 -18.07
C ASP A 327 19.59 -10.73 -18.16
N ASP A 328 19.74 -9.67 -18.96
CA ASP A 328 20.98 -8.87 -19.04
C ASP A 328 21.16 -8.02 -17.78
N VAL A 329 20.06 -7.56 -17.20
CA VAL A 329 20.07 -6.82 -15.92
C VAL A 329 20.54 -7.71 -14.78
N LYS A 330 20.14 -8.99 -14.76
CA LYS A 330 20.62 -9.94 -13.74
C LYS A 330 22.15 -10.00 -13.73
N ASP A 331 22.72 -10.21 -14.91
CA ASP A 331 24.18 -10.34 -15.06
C ASP A 331 24.87 -9.02 -14.72
N THR A 332 24.30 -7.89 -15.13
CA THR A 332 24.81 -6.56 -14.77
C THR A 332 24.83 -6.33 -13.26
N VAL A 333 23.76 -6.70 -12.55
CA VAL A 333 23.67 -6.58 -11.08
C VAL A 333 24.73 -7.44 -10.40
N VAL A 334 24.89 -8.70 -10.85
CA VAL A 334 25.85 -9.65 -10.29
C VAL A 334 27.29 -9.18 -10.55
N ASN A 335 27.61 -8.80 -11.78
CA ASN A 335 28.94 -8.30 -12.17
C ASN A 335 29.32 -6.99 -11.46
N ALA A 336 28.33 -6.18 -11.07
CA ALA A 336 28.54 -4.96 -10.28
C ALA A 336 28.69 -5.22 -8.77
N GLY A 337 28.79 -6.48 -8.32
CA GLY A 337 28.92 -6.85 -6.91
C GLY A 337 27.62 -6.76 -6.12
N GLY A 338 26.46 -6.69 -6.78
CA GLY A 338 25.18 -6.51 -6.11
C GLY A 338 24.79 -7.64 -5.17
N VAL A 339 25.19 -8.87 -5.48
CA VAL A 339 24.97 -10.04 -4.60
C VAL A 339 25.58 -9.82 -3.22
N GLN A 340 26.85 -9.39 -3.17
CA GLN A 340 27.57 -9.15 -1.92
C GLN A 340 26.84 -8.09 -1.08
N LEU A 341 26.43 -6.99 -1.70
CA LEU A 341 25.72 -5.91 -1.02
C LEU A 341 24.33 -6.34 -0.52
N ILE A 342 23.60 -7.15 -1.31
CA ILE A 342 22.31 -7.72 -0.88
C ILE A 342 22.51 -8.57 0.38
N VAL A 343 23.52 -9.44 0.40
CA VAL A 343 23.81 -10.30 1.55
C VAL A 343 24.21 -9.48 2.78
N ILE A 344 25.07 -8.48 2.63
CA ILE A 344 25.45 -7.55 3.72
C ILE A 344 24.21 -6.88 4.31
N ALA A 345 23.33 -6.36 3.46
CA ALA A 345 22.12 -5.67 3.90
C ALA A 345 21.10 -6.62 4.55
N MET A 346 20.95 -7.86 4.06
CA MET A 346 20.14 -8.90 4.72
C MET A 346 20.69 -9.23 6.11
N ASN A 347 22.00 -9.42 6.26
CA ASN A 347 22.63 -9.72 7.54
C ASN A 347 22.48 -8.56 8.52
N ARG A 348 22.64 -7.32 8.04
CA ARG A 348 22.43 -6.11 8.85
C ARG A 348 21.01 -6.03 9.42
N HIS A 349 20.02 -6.42 8.63
CA HIS A 349 18.60 -6.33 8.97
C HIS A 349 17.98 -7.71 9.21
N MET A 350 18.74 -8.68 9.72
CA MET A 350 18.29 -10.07 9.88
C MET A 350 17.00 -10.19 10.73
N ASN A 351 16.78 -9.26 11.67
CA ASN A 351 15.58 -9.22 12.51
C ASN A 351 14.37 -8.53 11.84
N ASN A 352 14.51 -7.99 10.63
CA ASN A 352 13.44 -7.38 9.86
C ASN A 352 12.96 -8.35 8.76
N SER A 353 11.81 -8.99 9.02
CA SER A 353 11.24 -10.00 8.12
C SER A 353 11.00 -9.47 6.70
N ALA A 354 10.59 -8.20 6.56
CA ALA A 354 10.30 -7.60 5.26
C ALA A 354 11.58 -7.37 4.42
N VAL A 355 12.70 -7.03 5.05
CA VAL A 355 14.00 -6.92 4.36
C VAL A 355 14.49 -8.30 3.94
N CYS A 356 14.43 -9.29 4.84
CA CYS A 356 14.82 -10.66 4.55
C CYS A 356 13.96 -11.31 3.44
N GLU A 357 12.65 -11.05 3.44
CA GLU A 357 11.73 -11.49 2.39
C GLU A 357 12.17 -10.94 1.03
N GLN A 358 12.34 -9.62 0.92
CA GLN A 358 12.71 -8.99 -0.34
C GLN A 358 14.15 -9.33 -0.76
N GLY A 359 15.07 -9.52 0.18
CA GLY A 359 16.43 -9.96 -0.09
C GLY A 359 16.46 -11.37 -0.68
N CYS A 360 15.76 -12.33 -0.07
CA CYS A 360 15.59 -13.69 -0.62
C CYS A 360 14.95 -13.66 -2.01
N ALA A 361 13.89 -12.85 -2.19
CA ALA A 361 13.20 -12.72 -3.46
C ALA A 361 14.11 -12.13 -4.56
N CYS A 362 14.92 -11.13 -4.20
CA CYS A 362 15.89 -10.52 -5.10
C CYS A 362 16.95 -11.52 -5.55
N LEU A 363 17.61 -12.22 -4.60
CA LEU A 363 18.59 -13.27 -4.92
C LEU A 363 17.97 -14.39 -5.75
N SER A 364 16.73 -14.77 -5.45
CA SER A 364 15.99 -15.81 -6.19
C SER A 364 15.82 -15.46 -7.67
N VAL A 365 15.48 -14.21 -8.00
CA VAL A 365 15.36 -13.75 -9.39
C VAL A 365 16.72 -13.69 -10.08
N LEU A 366 17.78 -13.25 -9.39
CA LEU A 366 19.14 -13.22 -9.94
C LEU A 366 19.67 -14.63 -10.28
N ALA A 367 19.31 -15.64 -9.49
CA ALA A 367 19.63 -17.05 -9.73
C ALA A 367 18.82 -17.68 -10.87
N LEU A 368 17.60 -17.18 -11.13
CA LEU A 368 16.66 -17.83 -12.02
C LEU A 368 17.20 -17.95 -13.46
N ARG A 369 17.45 -19.19 -13.89
CA ARG A 369 17.97 -19.58 -15.21
C ARG A 369 19.38 -19.03 -15.52
N LYS A 370 20.17 -18.72 -14.49
CA LYS A 370 21.53 -18.15 -14.60
C LYS A 370 22.53 -18.94 -13.72
N PRO A 371 23.07 -20.09 -14.20
CA PRO A 371 23.94 -20.93 -13.38
C PRO A 371 25.21 -20.21 -12.90
N GLU A 372 25.77 -19.30 -13.70
CA GLU A 372 26.91 -18.48 -13.32
C GLU A 372 26.57 -17.58 -12.12
N ASN A 373 25.38 -16.96 -12.13
CA ASN A 373 24.92 -16.14 -11.02
C ASN A 373 24.66 -16.98 -9.76
N CYS A 374 24.19 -18.23 -9.91
CA CYS A 374 24.01 -19.14 -8.78
C CYS A 374 25.34 -19.40 -8.04
N ILE A 375 26.44 -19.57 -8.78
CA ILE A 375 27.78 -19.76 -8.20
C ILE A 375 28.16 -18.52 -7.38
N VAL A 376 28.03 -17.32 -7.97
CA VAL A 376 28.35 -16.07 -7.26
C VAL A 376 27.48 -15.89 -6.00
N ILE A 377 26.19 -16.25 -6.05
CA ILE A 377 25.30 -16.20 -4.89
C ILE A 377 25.76 -17.16 -3.79
N MET A 378 26.19 -18.37 -4.14
CA MET A 378 26.72 -19.33 -3.17
C MET A 378 28.02 -18.83 -2.54
N GLU A 379 28.96 -18.35 -3.36
CA GLU A 379 30.28 -17.85 -2.91
C GLU A 379 30.15 -16.64 -1.97
N ASN A 380 29.16 -15.78 -2.20
CA ASN A 380 28.89 -14.62 -1.34
C ASN A 380 28.01 -14.95 -0.12
N GLY A 381 27.70 -16.22 0.13
CA GLY A 381 26.92 -16.65 1.30
C GLY A 381 25.42 -16.34 1.21
N GLY A 382 24.86 -16.17 0.00
CA GLY A 382 23.44 -15.88 -0.19
C GLY A 382 22.52 -16.99 0.29
N ALA A 383 22.89 -18.26 0.08
CA ALA A 383 22.13 -19.39 0.63
C ALA A 383 22.18 -19.41 2.17
N LEU A 384 23.33 -19.10 2.78
CA LEU A 384 23.47 -19.00 4.23
C LEU A 384 22.60 -17.88 4.80
N ALA A 385 22.62 -16.69 4.19
CA ALA A 385 21.76 -15.58 4.61
C ALA A 385 20.27 -15.93 4.53
N ALA A 386 19.84 -16.64 3.48
CA ALA A 386 18.46 -17.12 3.36
C ALA A 386 18.09 -18.16 4.43
N VAL A 387 18.97 -19.13 4.71
CA VAL A 387 18.77 -20.11 5.79
C VAL A 387 18.69 -19.43 7.16
N GLN A 388 19.55 -18.44 7.42
CA GLN A 388 19.49 -17.65 8.65
C GLN A 388 18.18 -16.86 8.75
N ALA A 389 17.73 -16.24 7.66
CA ALA A 389 16.43 -15.58 7.62
C ALA A 389 15.27 -16.54 7.92
N MET A 390 15.32 -17.77 7.40
CA MET A 390 14.33 -18.81 7.70
C MET A 390 14.32 -19.19 9.19
N ARG A 391 15.51 -19.28 9.81
CA ARG A 391 15.64 -19.56 11.26
C ARG A 391 15.09 -18.44 12.12
N THR A 392 15.38 -17.19 11.76
CA THR A 392 14.93 -16.02 12.53
C THR A 392 13.42 -15.78 12.38
N HIS A 393 12.86 -16.04 11.19
CA HIS A 393 11.47 -15.72 10.86
C HIS A 393 10.64 -16.97 10.54
N THR A 394 10.62 -17.94 11.44
CA THR A 394 9.87 -19.20 11.29
C THR A 394 8.38 -19.01 11.02
N ASN A 395 7.78 -17.96 11.60
CA ASN A 395 6.36 -17.63 11.43
C ASN A 395 6.06 -16.75 10.20
N SER A 396 7.08 -16.29 9.47
CA SER A 396 6.88 -15.45 8.29
C SER A 396 6.81 -16.30 7.02
N ILE A 397 5.58 -16.63 6.61
CA ILE A 397 5.28 -17.43 5.40
C ILE A 397 6.05 -16.90 4.19
N ASN A 398 6.09 -15.59 4.00
CA ASN A 398 6.72 -14.99 2.83
C ASN A 398 8.24 -15.18 2.84
N VAL A 399 8.91 -15.03 4.00
CA VAL A 399 10.35 -15.28 4.10
C VAL A 399 10.66 -16.74 3.75
N GLN A 400 9.92 -17.68 4.33
CA GLN A 400 10.09 -19.11 4.05
C GLN A 400 9.90 -19.40 2.56
N LYS A 401 8.82 -18.87 1.96
CA LYS A 401 8.50 -19.04 0.54
C LYS A 401 9.62 -18.51 -0.36
N GLN A 402 10.10 -17.29 -0.13
CA GLN A 402 11.14 -16.68 -0.96
C GLN A 402 12.49 -17.39 -0.81
N ALA A 403 12.84 -17.83 0.39
CA ALA A 403 14.05 -18.61 0.62
C ALA A 403 13.99 -19.99 -0.07
N CYS A 404 12.85 -20.68 -0.01
CA CYS A 404 12.63 -21.93 -0.75
C CYS A 404 12.75 -21.71 -2.27
N MET A 405 12.20 -20.62 -2.80
CA MET A 405 12.34 -20.27 -4.23
C MET A 405 13.81 -20.04 -4.62
N LEU A 406 14.58 -19.36 -3.76
CA LEU A 406 16.01 -19.15 -3.99
C LEU A 406 16.75 -20.49 -4.06
N MET A 407 16.58 -21.36 -3.05
CA MET A 407 17.24 -22.68 -3.00
C MET A 407 16.94 -23.50 -4.25
N ARG A 408 15.66 -23.56 -4.63
CA ARG A 408 15.22 -24.21 -5.87
C ARG A 408 15.93 -23.66 -7.10
N ASN A 409 16.03 -22.34 -7.22
CA ASN A 409 16.67 -21.72 -8.37
C ASN A 409 18.19 -21.97 -8.39
N LEU A 410 18.84 -22.01 -7.22
CA LEU A 410 20.28 -22.30 -7.10
C LEU A 410 20.62 -23.71 -7.60
N VAL A 411 19.86 -24.72 -7.18
CA VAL A 411 20.15 -26.13 -7.51
C VAL A 411 19.56 -26.60 -8.83
N GLY A 412 18.55 -25.90 -9.37
CA GLY A 412 17.78 -26.35 -10.53
C GLY A 412 18.59 -26.63 -11.80
N ARG A 413 19.78 -26.02 -11.96
CA ARG A 413 20.75 -26.32 -13.04
C ARG A 413 22.12 -26.75 -12.53
N LEU A 414 22.31 -26.82 -11.21
CA LEU A 414 23.58 -27.08 -10.54
C LEU A 414 23.34 -27.97 -9.32
N SER A 415 23.07 -29.26 -9.56
CA SER A 415 22.79 -30.24 -8.48
C SER A 415 23.94 -30.43 -7.51
N ASN A 416 25.17 -30.08 -7.90
CA ASN A 416 26.33 -30.05 -7.02
C ASN A 416 26.22 -29.01 -5.90
N LEU A 417 25.32 -28.02 -6.02
CA LEU A 417 25.05 -27.04 -4.96
C LEU A 417 24.05 -27.55 -3.91
N SER A 418 23.40 -28.70 -4.13
CA SER A 418 22.42 -29.25 -3.18
C SER A 418 23.05 -29.61 -1.84
N GLN A 419 24.14 -30.40 -1.83
CA GLN A 419 24.77 -30.82 -0.58
C GLN A 419 25.25 -29.63 0.26
N PRO A 420 25.96 -28.62 -0.29
CA PRO A 420 26.31 -27.42 0.47
C PRO A 420 25.12 -26.72 1.11
N ILE A 421 23.96 -26.65 0.42
CA ILE A 421 22.74 -26.01 0.97
C ILE A 421 22.13 -26.88 2.08
N LEU A 422 22.15 -28.20 1.93
CA LEU A 422 21.67 -29.14 2.95
C LEU A 422 22.54 -29.08 4.21
N ASP A 423 23.86 -28.94 4.07
CA ASP A 423 24.79 -28.80 5.18
C ASP A 423 24.54 -27.53 6.01
N LEU A 424 23.92 -26.50 5.42
CA LEU A 424 23.48 -25.30 6.14
C LEU A 424 22.25 -25.57 7.03
N GLY A 425 21.59 -26.72 6.91
CA GLY A 425 20.38 -27.11 7.63
C GLY A 425 19.08 -26.64 6.94
N ALA A 426 19.08 -26.52 5.61
CA ALA A 426 17.90 -26.10 4.86
C ALA A 426 16.74 -27.10 4.97
N GLU A 427 17.01 -28.41 4.92
CA GLU A 427 15.98 -29.46 4.92
C GLU A 427 15.09 -29.40 6.16
N ASP A 428 15.66 -29.31 7.35
CA ASP A 428 14.91 -29.25 8.60
C ASP A 428 13.98 -28.04 8.67
N LEU A 429 14.45 -26.89 8.19
CA LEU A 429 13.67 -25.64 8.18
C LEU A 429 12.52 -25.71 7.18
N ILE A 430 12.75 -26.26 5.98
CA ILE A 430 11.68 -26.44 4.99
C ILE A 430 10.65 -27.44 5.53
N ASN A 431 11.08 -28.54 6.13
CA ASN A 431 10.17 -29.50 6.75
C ASN A 431 9.36 -28.89 7.90
N GLN A 432 9.97 -28.02 8.72
CA GLN A 432 9.27 -27.26 9.75
C GLN A 432 8.24 -26.28 9.15
N TYR A 433 8.59 -25.58 8.07
CA TYR A 433 7.69 -24.71 7.33
C TYR A 433 6.47 -25.46 6.78
N LEU A 434 6.68 -26.65 6.21
CA LEU A 434 5.60 -27.49 5.67
C LEU A 434 4.64 -27.98 6.74
N LYS A 435 5.13 -28.24 7.96
CA LYS A 435 4.29 -28.63 9.10
C LYS A 435 3.42 -27.48 9.61
N THR A 436 3.95 -26.26 9.58
CA THR A 436 3.28 -25.07 10.12
C THR A 436 2.35 -24.38 9.13
N HIS A 437 2.54 -24.56 7.81
CA HIS A 437 1.82 -23.82 6.76
C HIS A 437 1.31 -24.73 5.63
N GLN A 438 0.35 -25.59 5.94
CA GLN A 438 -0.17 -26.61 5.01
C GLN A 438 -0.77 -26.02 3.71
N ASP A 439 -1.38 -24.84 3.78
CA ASP A 439 -2.06 -24.20 2.63
C ASP A 439 -1.10 -23.55 1.61
N CYS A 440 0.21 -23.48 1.90
CA CYS A 440 1.20 -22.81 1.05
C CYS A 440 2.45 -23.67 0.78
N GLY A 441 2.39 -24.97 1.09
CA GLY A 441 3.57 -25.85 1.12
C GLY A 441 4.15 -26.24 -0.24
N ASP A 442 3.52 -25.92 -1.37
CA ASP A 442 3.97 -26.39 -2.70
C ASP A 442 5.39 -25.94 -3.03
N VAL A 443 5.75 -24.70 -2.67
CA VAL A 443 7.09 -24.15 -2.92
C VAL A 443 8.14 -24.85 -2.07
N GLY A 444 7.82 -25.18 -0.80
CA GLY A 444 8.72 -25.93 0.07
C GLY A 444 8.94 -27.36 -0.41
N LYS A 445 7.86 -28.04 -0.84
CA LYS A 445 7.95 -29.38 -1.45
C LYS A 445 8.78 -29.37 -2.73
N ALA A 446 8.59 -28.36 -3.59
CA ALA A 446 9.39 -28.20 -4.80
C ALA A 446 10.88 -27.98 -4.48
N ALA A 447 11.19 -27.17 -3.47
CA ALA A 447 12.57 -26.95 -3.04
C ALA A 447 13.22 -28.23 -2.50
N LEU A 448 12.54 -28.98 -1.62
CA LEU A 448 13.04 -30.27 -1.10
C LEU A 448 13.30 -31.27 -2.23
N ARG A 449 12.36 -31.39 -3.18
CA ARG A 449 12.52 -32.27 -4.34
C ARG A 449 13.77 -31.90 -5.15
N ASP A 450 13.93 -30.61 -5.45
CA ASP A 450 15.06 -30.13 -6.27
C ASP A 450 16.40 -30.20 -5.51
N LEU A 451 16.37 -30.19 -4.17
CA LEU A 451 17.53 -30.47 -3.29
C LEU A 451 17.87 -31.96 -3.19
N GLY A 452 17.00 -32.86 -3.65
CA GLY A 452 17.19 -34.32 -3.55
C GLY A 452 16.69 -34.94 -2.24
N CYS A 453 15.92 -34.20 -1.44
CA CYS A 453 15.29 -34.69 -0.21
C CYS A 453 14.02 -35.50 -0.50
N HIS A 454 13.58 -36.28 0.49
CA HIS A 454 12.32 -37.01 0.39
C HIS A 454 11.11 -36.07 0.49
N VAL A 455 10.12 -36.26 -0.38
CA VAL A 455 8.89 -35.46 -0.42
C VAL A 455 7.68 -36.35 -0.67
N GLU A 456 6.67 -36.25 0.19
CA GLU A 456 5.36 -36.85 -0.06
C GLU A 456 4.50 -35.92 -0.95
N LEU A 457 4.31 -36.35 -2.20
CA LEU A 457 3.39 -35.70 -3.14
C LEU A 457 2.02 -36.37 -3.06
N ARG A 458 1.00 -35.62 -2.66
CA ARG A 458 -0.39 -36.09 -2.67
C ARG A 458 -1.03 -35.69 -3.99
N GLU A 459 -1.33 -36.68 -4.83
CA GLU A 459 -2.11 -36.45 -6.06
C GLU A 459 -3.55 -36.06 -5.68
N LEU A 460 -3.93 -34.80 -5.91
CA LEU A 460 -5.28 -34.32 -5.65
C LEU A 460 -6.30 -34.76 -6.71
N TRP A 461 -5.82 -35.19 -7.88
CA TRP A 461 -6.66 -35.64 -9.00
C TRP A 461 -5.94 -36.72 -9.80
N THR A 462 -6.52 -37.93 -9.87
CA THR A 462 -5.94 -39.09 -10.56
C THR A 462 -6.54 -39.32 -11.96
N GLY A 463 -7.48 -38.47 -12.39
CA GLY A 463 -8.14 -38.55 -13.71
C GLY A 463 -8.97 -39.81 -13.96
N LYS A 464 -9.19 -40.64 -12.94
CA LYS A 464 -10.03 -41.83 -13.03
C LYS A 464 -11.44 -41.46 -12.56
N HIS A 465 -12.40 -41.50 -13.48
CA HIS A 465 -13.86 -41.28 -13.34
C HIS A 465 -14.37 -39.92 -13.82
N GLY A 466 -14.79 -39.89 -15.09
CA GLY A 466 -15.57 -38.82 -15.70
C GLY A 466 -15.45 -38.85 -17.21
N SER A 467 -16.11 -39.81 -17.88
CA SER A 467 -16.40 -39.66 -19.30
C SER A 467 -17.15 -38.35 -19.50
N LEU A 468 -16.60 -37.43 -20.29
CA LEU A 468 -17.32 -36.26 -20.79
C LEU A 468 -18.61 -36.78 -21.42
N THR A 469 -19.75 -36.51 -20.79
CA THR A 469 -21.05 -36.70 -21.43
C THR A 469 -21.08 -35.79 -22.65
N GLN A 470 -21.23 -36.43 -23.82
CA GLN A 470 -21.28 -35.80 -25.14
C GLN A 470 -22.38 -34.76 -25.26
#